data_AF-A0AAN6FTX5-F1
#
_entry.id   AF-A0AAN6FTX5-F1
#
_cell.length_a   1.000
_cell.length_b   1.000
_cell.length_c   1.000
_cell.angle_alpha   90.00
_cell.angle_beta   90.00
_cell.angle_gamma   90.00
#
_symmetry.space_group_name_H-M   'P 1'
#
loop_
_entity.id
_entity.type
_entity.pdbx_description
1 polymer ?
#
loop_
_entity_poly.entity_id
_entity_poly.type
_entity_poly.pdbx_seq_one_letter_code
_entity_poly.pdbx_strand_id
1 'polypeptide(L)'
;MARRDNIDRGYLAQLPPHRVCKEKFRASGILLPFGESSEAFDVPNPTFRQTTAGRVMDPADPLDGWESWDWREVLSTSTKLATDDLYGKLTAYLKQLLAKFHDGLRSRAYIFYLFNMDAASLPHHLPKDTFARIEVSNIVDVAYLGIGRTLDLLGTLLQPQSVNPHATMLTLFMNAVMDTVWKMQEHKQITIAETELAMQYMSMLTPKQMLSSNIGMLIHGHMVAMRDAEKYFDTYMQWNEVDVFPTLLQMAMKELNTITDKWPFRLKLLPHEDGAREEYRSLYSSSHLGFERYVEWSRTT
;
A
#
# COMPACT_ATOMS: atom_id res chain seq x y z
N MET A 1 27.02 -0.29 3.11
CA MET A 1 26.44 -1.21 4.11
C MET A 1 24.91 -1.19 4.13
N ALA A 2 24.23 -0.03 4.02
CA ALA A 2 22.76 0.08 4.05
C ALA A 2 21.99 -0.71 2.93
N ARG A 3 22.61 -0.90 1.76
CA ARG A 3 21.97 -1.56 0.59
C ARG A 3 21.71 -3.06 0.77
N ARG A 4 22.72 -3.82 1.23
CA ARG A 4 22.57 -5.27 1.48
C ARG A 4 21.60 -5.52 2.62
N ASP A 5 21.68 -4.68 3.66
CA ASP A 5 20.79 -4.70 4.83
C ASP A 5 19.30 -4.58 4.44
N ASN A 6 18.95 -3.69 3.50
CA ASN A 6 17.56 -3.58 3.03
C ASN A 6 17.04 -4.83 2.30
N ILE A 7 17.87 -5.45 1.46
CA ILE A 7 17.50 -6.69 0.74
C ILE A 7 17.35 -7.83 1.74
N ASP A 8 18.35 -8.03 2.59
CA ASP A 8 18.38 -9.11 3.57
C ASP A 8 17.16 -9.02 4.51
N ARG A 9 16.82 -7.83 5.01
CA ARG A 9 15.59 -7.59 5.80
C ARG A 9 14.33 -8.02 5.06
N GLY A 10 14.21 -7.67 3.78
CA GLY A 10 13.07 -8.07 2.95
C GLY A 10 12.96 -9.60 2.78
N TYR A 11 14.09 -10.31 2.63
CA TYR A 11 14.10 -11.78 2.59
C TYR A 11 13.70 -12.41 3.92
N LEU A 12 14.10 -11.79 5.03
CA LEU A 12 13.82 -12.30 6.36
C LEU A 12 12.36 -12.17 6.76
N ALA A 13 11.67 -11.14 6.24
CA ALA A 13 10.23 -10.97 6.37
C ALA A 13 9.42 -12.10 5.69
N GLN A 14 9.95 -12.69 4.61
CA GLN A 14 9.27 -13.71 3.80
C GLN A 14 9.28 -15.12 4.44
N LEU A 15 8.28 -15.93 4.11
CA LEU A 15 8.29 -17.37 4.39
C LEU A 15 9.40 -18.08 3.59
N PRO A 16 9.97 -19.19 4.10
CA PRO A 16 11.08 -19.89 3.42
C PRO A 16 10.86 -20.20 1.93
N PRO A 17 9.72 -20.76 1.46
CA PRO A 17 9.53 -21.01 0.03
C PRO A 17 9.41 -19.71 -0.80
N HIS A 18 8.81 -18.66 -0.24
CA HIS A 18 8.64 -17.38 -0.92
C HIS A 18 10.00 -16.70 -1.19
N ARG A 19 10.98 -16.89 -0.29
CA ARG A 19 12.36 -16.39 -0.47
C ARG A 19 13.01 -16.96 -1.73
N VAL A 20 12.78 -18.24 -2.01
CA VAL A 20 13.35 -18.90 -3.20
C VAL A 20 12.71 -18.33 -4.47
N CYS A 21 11.41 -18.05 -4.44
CA CYS A 21 10.71 -17.39 -5.54
C CYS A 21 11.25 -15.98 -5.79
N LYS A 22 11.43 -15.19 -4.71
CA LYS A 22 12.03 -13.86 -4.76
C LYS A 22 13.46 -13.89 -5.31
N GLU A 23 14.27 -14.86 -4.90
CA GLU A 23 15.63 -15.06 -5.43
C GLU A 23 15.63 -15.32 -6.93
N LYS A 24 14.76 -16.21 -7.43
CA LYS A 24 14.61 -16.47 -8.87
C LYS A 24 14.22 -15.20 -9.62
N PHE A 25 13.25 -14.44 -9.11
CA PHE A 25 12.86 -13.16 -9.70
C PHE A 25 14.02 -12.17 -9.72
N ARG A 26 14.76 -12.00 -8.62
CA ARG A 26 15.89 -11.05 -8.58
C ARG A 26 17.04 -11.43 -9.50
N ALA A 27 17.30 -12.73 -9.67
CA ALA A 27 18.35 -13.22 -10.55
C ALA A 27 18.03 -12.98 -12.03
N SER A 28 16.75 -13.03 -12.41
CA SER A 28 16.31 -12.99 -13.81
C SER A 28 15.60 -11.69 -14.22
N GLY A 29 14.99 -10.98 -13.28
CA GLY A 29 14.07 -9.86 -13.51
C GLY A 29 12.71 -10.29 -14.09
N ILE A 30 12.41 -11.59 -14.14
CA ILE A 30 11.27 -12.14 -14.88
C ILE A 30 10.25 -12.72 -13.90
N LEU A 31 9.01 -12.21 -13.95
CA LEU A 31 7.90 -12.70 -13.15
C LEU A 31 7.23 -13.90 -13.85
N LEU A 32 7.51 -15.10 -13.34
CA LEU A 32 6.93 -16.36 -13.81
C LEU A 32 6.72 -17.35 -12.65
N PRO A 33 5.85 -18.35 -12.81
CA PRO A 33 5.84 -19.54 -11.97
C PRO A 33 7.24 -20.15 -11.80
N PHE A 34 7.48 -20.70 -10.61
CA PHE A 34 8.80 -21.15 -10.20
C PHE A 34 9.37 -22.25 -11.11
N GLY A 35 8.52 -23.13 -11.66
CA GLY A 35 8.94 -24.19 -12.58
C GLY A 35 9.02 -23.78 -14.06
N GLU A 36 8.58 -22.58 -14.42
CA GLU A 36 8.51 -22.15 -15.83
C GLU A 36 9.88 -21.67 -16.33
N SER A 37 10.20 -21.99 -17.59
CA SER A 37 11.46 -21.61 -18.25
C SER A 37 11.43 -20.12 -18.61
N SER A 38 12.54 -19.44 -18.32
CA SER A 38 12.76 -18.04 -18.71
C SER A 38 13.52 -17.89 -20.03
N GLU A 39 13.83 -18.98 -20.74
CA GLU A 39 14.67 -18.95 -21.95
C GLU A 39 14.09 -18.09 -23.07
N ALA A 40 12.76 -18.04 -23.20
CA ALA A 40 12.09 -17.23 -24.21
C ALA A 40 12.07 -15.72 -23.89
N PHE A 41 12.54 -15.31 -22.71
CA PHE A 41 12.54 -13.91 -22.24
C PHE A 41 13.96 -13.33 -22.32
N ASP A 42 14.52 -13.30 -23.53
CA ASP A 42 15.89 -12.84 -23.83
C ASP A 42 15.96 -11.35 -24.21
N VAL A 43 14.81 -10.72 -24.46
CA VAL A 43 14.70 -9.28 -24.76
C VAL A 43 14.19 -8.51 -23.53
N PRO A 44 14.99 -7.58 -22.98
CA PRO A 44 14.55 -6.70 -21.90
C PRO A 44 13.35 -5.85 -22.31
N ASN A 45 12.41 -5.65 -21.40
CA ASN A 45 11.25 -4.81 -21.64
C ASN A 45 11.70 -3.34 -21.93
N PRO A 46 11.40 -2.79 -23.12
CA PRO A 46 11.90 -1.49 -23.55
C PRO A 46 11.35 -0.33 -22.72
N THR A 47 10.22 -0.51 -22.04
CA THR A 47 9.61 0.51 -21.17
C THR A 47 10.49 0.81 -19.95
N PHE A 48 11.29 -0.16 -19.48
CA PHE A 48 12.20 0.02 -18.34
C PHE A 48 13.60 0.50 -18.74
N ARG A 49 13.94 0.54 -20.03
CA ARG A 49 15.29 0.86 -20.52
C ARG A 49 15.35 2.13 -21.39
N GLN A 50 14.53 3.13 -21.09
CA GLN A 50 14.53 4.39 -21.84
C GLN A 50 15.74 5.30 -21.53
N THR A 51 16.48 5.09 -20.42
CA THR A 51 17.69 5.84 -20.09
C THR A 51 18.79 4.95 -19.52
N THR A 52 20.04 5.42 -19.53
CA THR A 52 21.22 4.75 -18.92
C THR A 52 21.09 4.52 -17.41
N ALA A 53 20.06 5.11 -16.78
CA ALA A 53 19.70 4.94 -15.37
C ALA A 53 18.62 3.86 -15.12
N GLY A 54 18.09 3.21 -16.17
CA GLY A 54 16.97 2.25 -16.14
C GLY A 54 17.25 0.90 -15.47
N ARG A 55 17.74 0.91 -14.23
CA ARG A 55 17.76 -0.27 -13.37
C ARG A 55 16.50 -0.22 -12.51
N VAL A 56 15.74 -1.31 -12.51
CA VAL A 56 14.75 -1.59 -11.47
C VAL A 56 15.44 -1.35 -10.13
N MET A 57 14.85 -0.47 -9.30
CA MET A 57 15.46 -0.07 -8.02
C MET A 57 15.76 -1.32 -7.19
N ASP A 58 16.88 -1.33 -6.47
CA ASP A 58 17.35 -2.52 -5.77
C ASP A 58 16.34 -3.24 -4.85
N PRO A 59 15.41 -2.54 -4.14
CA PRO A 59 14.40 -3.20 -3.34
C PRO A 59 13.13 -3.58 -4.12
N ALA A 60 12.96 -3.14 -5.37
CA ALA A 60 11.68 -3.28 -6.06
C ALA A 60 11.27 -4.74 -6.23
N ASP A 61 10.04 -5.02 -5.83
CA ASP A 61 9.39 -6.32 -5.89
C ASP A 61 8.06 -6.15 -6.64
N PRO A 62 7.67 -7.05 -7.55
CA PRO A 62 6.36 -7.00 -8.19
C PRO A 62 5.20 -7.22 -7.22
N LEU A 63 5.47 -7.65 -5.98
CA LEU A 63 4.49 -7.69 -4.89
C LEU A 63 4.25 -6.32 -4.24
N ASP A 64 5.12 -5.34 -4.48
CA ASP A 64 5.01 -3.99 -3.94
C ASP A 64 4.25 -3.07 -4.90
N GLY A 65 3.80 -1.90 -4.41
CA GLY A 65 3.18 -0.86 -5.24
C GLY A 65 1.69 -1.06 -5.53
N TRP A 66 1.07 -2.07 -4.91
CA TRP A 66 -0.37 -2.33 -5.00
C TRP A 66 -1.07 -1.81 -3.76
N GLU A 67 -1.12 -0.48 -3.62
CA GLU A 67 -1.63 0.18 -2.40
C GLU A 67 -3.07 -0.23 -2.06
N SER A 68 -3.88 -0.49 -3.09
CA SER A 68 -5.32 -0.76 -2.93
C SER A 68 -5.70 -2.24 -2.94
N TRP A 69 -4.77 -3.17 -3.20
CA TRP A 69 -5.13 -4.56 -3.46
C TRP A 69 -4.75 -5.42 -2.28
N ASP A 70 -5.72 -6.18 -1.80
CA ASP A 70 -5.48 -7.12 -0.74
C ASP A 70 -4.61 -8.26 -1.27
N TRP A 71 -3.32 -8.24 -0.96
CA TRP A 71 -2.39 -9.27 -1.41
C TRP A 71 -2.75 -10.68 -0.86
N ARG A 72 -3.69 -10.80 0.11
CA ARG A 72 -4.34 -12.08 0.46
C ARG A 72 -5.08 -12.69 -0.74
N GLU A 73 -5.52 -11.90 -1.72
CA GLU A 73 -6.04 -12.36 -3.01
C GLU A 73 -4.96 -13.11 -3.82
N VAL A 74 -3.72 -12.62 -3.78
CA VAL A 74 -2.58 -13.33 -4.39
C VAL A 74 -2.34 -14.63 -3.65
N LEU A 75 -2.30 -14.62 -2.31
CA LEU A 75 -2.09 -15.84 -1.52
C LEU A 75 -3.19 -16.89 -1.73
N SER A 76 -4.43 -16.47 -1.89
CA SER A 76 -5.59 -17.34 -2.12
C SER A 76 -5.74 -17.82 -3.57
N THR A 77 -4.97 -17.24 -4.51
CA THR A 77 -4.96 -17.68 -5.90
C THR A 77 -4.47 -19.12 -6.00
N SER A 78 -5.29 -20.01 -6.55
CA SER A 78 -4.96 -21.42 -6.68
C SER A 78 -4.09 -21.69 -7.92
N THR A 79 -2.90 -22.22 -7.67
CA THR A 79 -1.97 -22.76 -8.69
C THR A 79 -2.06 -24.29 -8.81
N LYS A 80 -3.06 -24.91 -8.15
CA LYS A 80 -3.31 -26.35 -8.00
C LYS A 80 -2.18 -27.15 -7.32
N LEU A 81 -1.00 -27.21 -7.94
CA LEU A 81 0.10 -28.07 -7.51
C LEU A 81 1.19 -27.33 -6.74
N ALA A 82 1.43 -26.05 -7.06
CA ALA A 82 2.53 -25.26 -6.49
C ALA A 82 1.98 -24.23 -5.48
N THR A 83 1.39 -24.71 -4.39
CA THR A 83 0.70 -23.85 -3.40
C THR A 83 1.63 -22.85 -2.69
N ASP A 84 2.93 -23.10 -2.67
CA ASP A 84 3.94 -22.22 -2.06
C ASP A 84 4.68 -21.32 -3.08
N ASP A 85 4.31 -21.41 -4.36
CA ASP A 85 4.88 -20.57 -5.43
C ASP A 85 4.23 -19.18 -5.44
N LEU A 86 4.74 -18.28 -4.59
CA LEU A 86 4.20 -16.93 -4.44
C LEU A 86 4.20 -16.14 -5.75
N TYR A 87 5.25 -16.25 -6.56
CA TYR A 87 5.38 -15.49 -7.80
C TYR A 87 4.57 -16.13 -8.93
N GLY A 88 4.39 -17.45 -8.92
CA GLY A 88 3.42 -18.15 -9.77
C GLY A 88 1.98 -17.79 -9.43
N LYS A 89 1.64 -17.68 -8.14
CA LYS A 89 0.34 -17.16 -7.68
C LYS A 89 0.11 -15.74 -8.15
N LEU A 90 1.10 -14.85 -7.99
CA LEU A 90 1.04 -13.48 -8.49
C LEU A 90 0.84 -13.46 -10.01
N THR A 91 1.59 -14.28 -10.75
CA THR A 91 1.45 -14.38 -12.21
C THR A 91 0.04 -14.82 -12.62
N ALA A 92 -0.50 -15.85 -11.95
CA ALA A 92 -1.84 -16.35 -12.20
C ALA A 92 -2.92 -15.30 -11.88
N TYR A 93 -2.78 -14.61 -10.74
CA TYR A 93 -3.67 -13.53 -10.33
C TYR A 93 -3.68 -12.39 -11.35
N LEU A 94 -2.50 -11.88 -11.72
CA LEU A 94 -2.37 -10.78 -12.69
C LEU A 94 -2.91 -11.17 -14.07
N LYS A 95 -2.64 -12.40 -14.54
CA LYS A 95 -3.21 -12.89 -15.81
C LYS A 95 -4.74 -12.89 -15.78
N GLN A 96 -5.35 -13.35 -14.68
CA GLN A 96 -6.81 -13.34 -14.54
C GLN A 96 -7.37 -11.92 -14.48
N LEU A 97 -6.71 -11.03 -13.72
CA LEU A 97 -7.13 -9.64 -13.59
C LEU A 97 -7.04 -8.90 -14.92
N LEU A 98 -5.90 -9.02 -15.61
CA LEU A 98 -5.68 -8.39 -16.92
C LEU A 98 -6.62 -8.96 -17.98
N ALA A 99 -6.93 -10.26 -17.94
CA ALA A 99 -7.93 -10.85 -18.82
C ALA A 99 -9.32 -10.25 -18.58
N LYS A 100 -9.76 -10.14 -17.31
CA LYS A 100 -11.03 -9.47 -16.95
C LYS A 100 -11.06 -8.01 -17.41
N PHE A 101 -9.96 -7.29 -17.19
CA PHE A 101 -9.83 -5.90 -17.65
C PHE A 101 -9.95 -5.81 -19.17
N HIS A 102 -9.21 -6.65 -19.90
CA HIS A 102 -9.25 -6.71 -21.36
C HIS A 102 -10.63 -7.10 -21.91
N ASP A 103 -11.32 -8.06 -21.30
CA ASP A 103 -12.70 -8.39 -21.68
C ASP A 103 -13.65 -7.21 -21.39
N GLY A 104 -13.41 -6.48 -20.30
CA GLY A 104 -14.07 -5.21 -20.01
C GLY A 104 -13.84 -4.17 -21.13
N LEU A 105 -12.60 -4.04 -21.62
CA LEU A 105 -12.24 -3.14 -22.72
C LEU A 105 -13.04 -3.40 -24.01
N ARG A 106 -13.47 -4.65 -24.24
CA ARG A 106 -14.29 -5.01 -25.40
C ARG A 106 -15.76 -4.58 -25.26
N SER A 107 -16.22 -4.38 -24.03
CA SER A 107 -17.62 -4.09 -23.74
C SER A 107 -17.99 -2.61 -23.80
N ARG A 108 -17.01 -1.70 -23.79
CA ARG A 108 -17.22 -0.24 -23.74
C ARG A 108 -16.13 0.48 -24.53
N ALA A 109 -16.40 1.72 -24.94
CA ALA A 109 -15.38 2.59 -25.51
C ALA A 109 -14.56 3.22 -24.37
N TYR A 110 -13.23 3.13 -24.47
CA TYR A 110 -12.29 3.72 -23.51
C TYR A 110 -11.37 4.69 -24.25
N ILE A 111 -11.05 5.81 -23.59
CA ILE A 111 -10.05 6.77 -24.05
C ILE A 111 -9.07 6.95 -22.89
N PHE A 112 -7.79 6.72 -23.16
CA PHE A 112 -6.72 6.87 -22.18
C PHE A 112 -5.94 8.14 -22.46
N TYR A 113 -5.76 8.96 -21.44
CA TYR A 113 -4.88 10.12 -21.45
C TYR A 113 -3.73 9.87 -20.48
N LEU A 114 -2.49 9.98 -20.96
CA LEU A 114 -1.30 9.80 -20.16
C LEU A 114 -0.55 11.13 -20.09
N PHE A 115 -0.27 11.59 -18.87
CA PHE A 115 0.44 12.83 -18.60
C PHE A 115 1.75 12.51 -17.89
N ASN A 116 2.87 13.06 -18.38
CA ASN A 116 4.16 13.00 -17.70
C ASN A 116 4.50 14.39 -17.17
N MET A 117 4.05 14.67 -15.95
CA MET A 117 4.22 15.98 -15.31
C MET A 117 4.06 15.84 -13.79
N ASP A 118 4.43 16.89 -13.07
CA ASP A 118 4.15 17.01 -11.65
C ASP A 118 2.63 17.03 -11.39
N ALA A 119 2.18 16.28 -10.39
CA ALA A 119 0.76 16.17 -10.06
C ALA A 119 0.12 17.53 -9.72
N ALA A 120 0.88 18.48 -9.17
CA ALA A 120 0.38 19.83 -8.89
C ALA A 120 0.15 20.67 -10.16
N SER A 121 0.74 20.27 -11.29
CA SER A 121 0.52 20.92 -12.59
C SER A 121 -0.72 20.38 -13.30
N LEU A 122 -1.12 19.15 -13.00
CA LEU A 122 -2.20 18.41 -13.69
C LEU A 122 -3.54 19.18 -13.77
N PRO A 123 -4.02 19.89 -12.72
CA PRO A 123 -5.29 20.62 -12.79
C PRO A 123 -5.35 21.71 -13.85
N HIS A 124 -4.21 22.26 -14.28
CA HIS A 124 -4.17 23.30 -15.32
C HIS A 124 -4.42 22.74 -16.72
N HIS A 125 -4.35 21.41 -16.88
CA HIS A 125 -4.51 20.71 -18.15
C HIS A 125 -5.81 19.92 -18.25
N LEU A 126 -6.59 19.87 -17.16
CA LEU A 126 -7.84 19.12 -17.09
C LEU A 126 -9.03 20.04 -16.82
N PRO A 127 -10.20 19.74 -17.38
CA PRO A 127 -11.41 20.47 -17.06
C PRO A 127 -11.82 20.23 -15.60
N LYS A 128 -12.29 21.29 -14.95
CA LYS A 128 -12.89 21.24 -13.61
C LYS A 128 -14.17 20.40 -13.62
N ASP A 129 -14.62 19.96 -12.45
CA ASP A 129 -15.92 19.33 -12.22
C ASP A 129 -16.22 18.12 -13.12
N THR A 130 -15.18 17.41 -13.56
CA THR A 130 -15.30 16.42 -14.65
C THR A 130 -15.31 14.99 -14.13
N PHE A 131 -14.53 14.69 -13.10
CA PHE A 131 -14.28 13.31 -12.71
C PHE A 131 -15.22 12.84 -11.61
N ALA A 132 -15.85 11.69 -11.80
CA ALA A 132 -16.64 11.02 -10.77
C ALA A 132 -15.75 10.35 -9.71
N ARG A 133 -14.54 9.95 -10.08
CA ARG A 133 -13.59 9.22 -9.23
C ARG A 133 -12.21 9.80 -9.44
N ILE A 134 -11.53 10.12 -8.35
CA ILE A 134 -10.13 10.50 -8.34
C ILE A 134 -9.44 9.66 -7.28
N GLU A 135 -8.29 9.08 -7.61
CA GLU A 135 -7.41 8.40 -6.67
C GLU A 135 -6.05 9.10 -6.77
N VAL A 136 -5.48 9.50 -5.64
CA VAL A 136 -4.27 10.33 -5.59
C VAL A 136 -3.14 9.71 -4.78
N SER A 137 -3.25 8.43 -4.42
CA SER A 137 -2.27 7.69 -3.64
C SER A 137 -1.89 8.47 -2.36
N ASN A 138 -0.61 8.45 -1.99
CA ASN A 138 -0.06 9.01 -0.76
C ASN A 138 0.36 10.47 -0.84
N ILE A 139 0.03 11.18 -1.93
CA ILE A 139 0.46 12.58 -2.14
C ILE A 139 -0.06 13.54 -1.05
N VAL A 140 -1.09 13.11 -0.32
CA VAL A 140 -1.73 13.85 0.77
C VAL A 140 -0.88 13.89 2.06
N ASP A 141 0.08 12.99 2.22
CA ASP A 141 1.01 13.03 3.37
C ASP A 141 1.89 14.29 3.30
N VAL A 142 2.26 14.85 4.46
CA VAL A 142 3.08 16.07 4.59
C VAL A 142 4.46 15.95 3.93
N ALA A 143 4.99 14.74 3.79
CA ALA A 143 6.24 14.49 3.07
C ALA A 143 6.13 14.79 1.55
N TYR A 144 4.91 14.95 1.02
CA TYR A 144 4.62 15.23 -0.38
C TYR A 144 3.92 16.59 -0.53
N LEU A 145 2.66 16.65 -0.99
CA LEU A 145 1.92 17.91 -1.14
C LEU A 145 1.19 18.34 0.14
N GLY A 146 0.81 17.39 0.99
CA GLY A 146 -0.03 17.66 2.16
C GLY A 146 -1.53 17.79 1.81
N ILE A 147 -2.37 17.73 2.84
CA ILE A 147 -3.85 17.71 2.72
C ILE A 147 -4.38 18.92 1.97
N GLY A 148 -4.12 20.13 2.49
CA GLY A 148 -4.71 21.36 1.95
C GLY A 148 -4.39 21.58 0.48
N ARG A 149 -3.12 21.40 0.08
CA ARG A 149 -2.70 21.61 -1.31
C ARG A 149 -3.23 20.54 -2.25
N THR A 150 -3.31 19.29 -1.79
CA THR A 150 -3.89 18.19 -2.57
C THR A 150 -5.37 18.45 -2.87
N LEU A 151 -6.14 18.85 -1.84
CA LEU A 151 -7.56 19.14 -1.98
C LEU A 151 -7.82 20.38 -2.84
N ASP A 152 -7.03 21.44 -2.68
CA ASP A 152 -7.14 22.68 -3.48
C ASP A 152 -6.90 22.42 -4.98
N LEU A 153 -5.87 21.64 -5.29
CA LEU A 153 -5.50 21.37 -6.66
C LEU A 153 -6.42 20.34 -7.31
N LEU A 154 -6.52 19.16 -6.72
CA LEU A 154 -7.17 18.01 -7.35
C LEU A 154 -8.67 17.92 -7.02
N GLY A 155 -9.11 18.50 -5.89
CA GLY A 155 -10.52 18.49 -5.49
C GLY A 155 -11.41 19.27 -6.47
N THR A 156 -10.86 20.30 -7.12
CA THR A 156 -11.56 21.08 -8.14
C THR A 156 -11.88 20.31 -9.42
N LEU A 157 -11.20 19.19 -9.65
CA LEU A 157 -11.45 18.30 -10.78
C LEU A 157 -12.61 17.32 -10.49
N LEU A 158 -12.93 17.11 -9.21
CA LEU A 158 -13.99 16.21 -8.78
C LEU A 158 -15.36 16.84 -9.05
N GLN A 159 -16.28 16.03 -9.58
CA GLN A 159 -17.68 16.41 -9.70
C GLN A 159 -18.26 16.80 -8.33
N PRO A 160 -19.04 17.89 -8.25
CA PRO A 160 -19.76 18.21 -7.02
C PRO A 160 -20.87 17.21 -6.75
N GLN A 161 -21.20 17.01 -5.47
CA GLN A 161 -22.26 16.08 -5.06
C GLN A 161 -23.65 16.44 -5.62
N SER A 162 -23.87 17.72 -5.93
CA SER A 162 -25.09 18.20 -6.59
C SER A 162 -25.29 17.62 -8.00
N VAL A 163 -24.19 17.28 -8.68
CA VAL A 163 -24.18 16.67 -10.02
C VAL A 163 -24.08 15.15 -9.92
N ASN A 164 -23.21 14.65 -9.03
CA ASN A 164 -23.02 13.22 -8.82
C ASN A 164 -22.85 12.92 -7.33
N PRO A 165 -23.89 12.40 -6.64
CA PRO A 165 -23.84 12.15 -5.20
C PRO A 165 -22.82 11.06 -4.84
N HIS A 166 -22.41 10.25 -5.82
CA HIS A 166 -21.40 9.24 -5.62
C HIS A 166 -20.00 9.77 -5.84
N ALA A 167 -19.77 10.97 -6.36
CA ALA A 167 -18.43 11.48 -6.67
C ALA A 167 -17.51 11.39 -5.45
N THR A 168 -16.31 10.85 -5.64
CA THR A 168 -15.40 10.57 -4.52
C THR A 168 -13.95 10.68 -4.96
N MET A 169 -13.16 11.39 -4.15
CA MET A 169 -11.70 11.37 -4.19
C MET A 169 -11.19 10.44 -3.09
N LEU A 170 -10.31 9.50 -3.43
CA LEU A 170 -9.66 8.58 -2.51
C LEU A 170 -8.21 9.01 -2.29
N THR A 171 -7.82 9.15 -1.02
CA THR A 171 -6.45 9.47 -0.60
C THR A 171 -5.93 8.41 0.36
N LEU A 172 -4.62 8.15 0.32
CA LEU A 172 -3.93 7.25 1.25
C LEU A 172 -3.00 8.04 2.17
N PHE A 173 -3.05 7.82 3.47
CA PHE A 173 -2.04 8.32 4.40
C PHE A 173 -1.18 7.15 4.84
N MET A 174 0.07 7.10 4.36
CA MET A 174 1.01 6.04 4.73
C MET A 174 1.82 6.42 5.96
N ASN A 175 2.03 7.72 6.19
CA ASN A 175 2.97 8.20 7.21
C ASN A 175 2.27 8.85 8.42
N ALA A 176 1.02 9.28 8.30
CA ALA A 176 0.32 10.06 9.31
C ALA A 176 0.42 9.52 10.75
N VAL A 177 0.19 8.22 10.94
CA VAL A 177 0.23 7.59 12.27
C VAL A 177 1.64 7.61 12.86
N MET A 178 2.64 7.19 12.08
CA MET A 178 4.04 7.16 12.52
C MET A 178 4.57 8.56 12.80
N ASP A 179 4.25 9.53 11.95
CA ASP A 179 4.66 10.92 12.12
C ASP A 179 4.12 11.48 13.43
N THR A 180 2.85 11.20 13.76
CA THR A 180 2.25 11.63 15.02
C THR A 180 2.92 10.97 16.21
N VAL A 181 3.09 9.65 16.18
CA VAL A 181 3.77 8.90 17.25
C VAL A 181 5.19 9.42 17.49
N TRP A 182 5.90 9.77 16.42
CA TRP A 182 7.25 10.32 16.52
C TRP A 182 7.25 11.71 17.13
N LYS A 183 6.38 12.60 16.63
CA LYS A 183 6.23 13.99 17.10
C LYS A 183 5.80 14.07 18.57
N MET A 184 4.88 13.21 19.01
CA MET A 184 4.45 13.12 20.41
C MET A 184 5.51 12.50 21.33
N GLN A 185 6.62 11.98 20.77
CA GLN A 185 7.65 11.22 21.50
C GLN A 185 7.15 9.94 22.18
N GLU A 186 5.91 9.51 21.90
CA GLU A 186 5.33 8.30 22.47
C GLU A 186 6.06 7.03 21.98
N HIS A 187 6.81 7.12 20.88
CA HIS A 187 7.73 6.06 20.43
C HIS A 187 8.78 5.68 21.50
N LYS A 188 9.08 6.58 22.45
CA LYS A 188 9.97 6.34 23.60
C LYS A 188 9.25 5.81 24.83
N GLN A 189 7.92 5.86 24.85
CA GLN A 189 7.07 5.54 25.99
C GLN A 189 6.33 4.23 25.72
N ILE A 190 7.09 3.14 25.68
CA ILE A 190 6.54 1.80 25.44
C ILE A 190 6.13 1.19 26.77
N THR A 191 4.87 0.78 26.88
CA THR A 191 4.32 0.11 28.06
C THR A 191 4.68 -1.38 28.08
N ILE A 192 4.60 -1.98 29.26
CA ILE A 192 4.78 -3.43 29.44
C ILE A 192 3.72 -4.19 28.64
N ALA A 193 2.46 -3.74 28.67
CA ALA A 193 1.36 -4.38 27.95
C ALA A 193 1.56 -4.38 26.42
N GLU A 194 2.03 -3.26 25.83
CA GLU A 194 2.37 -3.21 24.41
C GLU A 194 3.51 -4.16 24.06
N THR A 195 4.51 -4.26 24.94
CA THR A 195 5.65 -5.18 24.77
C THR A 195 5.18 -6.64 24.81
N GLU A 196 4.32 -7.00 25.77
CA GLU A 196 3.76 -8.34 25.90
C GLU A 196 2.90 -8.72 24.69
N LEU A 197 2.05 -7.81 24.22
CA LEU A 197 1.22 -8.03 23.02
C LEU A 197 2.10 -8.23 21.78
N ALA A 198 3.12 -7.38 21.59
CA ALA A 198 4.06 -7.52 20.49
C ALA A 198 4.79 -8.88 20.54
N MET A 199 5.21 -9.33 21.72
CA MET A 199 5.82 -10.65 21.90
C MET A 199 4.86 -11.80 21.55
N GLN A 200 3.56 -11.69 21.87
CA GLN A 200 2.57 -12.70 21.51
C GLN A 200 2.46 -12.86 20.00
N TYR A 201 2.36 -11.76 19.24
CA TYR A 201 2.37 -11.84 17.77
C TYR A 201 3.71 -12.33 17.23
N MET A 202 4.84 -11.83 17.77
CA MET A 202 6.16 -12.27 17.33
C MET A 202 6.42 -13.76 17.57
N SER A 203 5.82 -14.36 18.60
CA SER A 203 5.89 -15.80 18.85
C SER A 203 5.27 -16.65 17.74
N MET A 204 4.46 -16.04 16.88
CA MET A 204 3.88 -16.67 15.69
C MET A 204 4.87 -16.74 14.52
N LEU A 205 5.99 -16.02 14.59
CA LEU A 205 7.10 -16.12 13.65
C LEU A 205 7.99 -17.32 13.99
N THR A 206 8.73 -17.81 13.01
CA THR A 206 9.74 -18.85 13.25
C THR A 206 10.93 -18.27 14.04
N PRO A 207 11.65 -19.07 14.85
CA PRO A 207 12.84 -18.60 15.57
C PRO A 207 13.88 -17.94 14.64
N LYS A 208 14.01 -18.45 13.40
CA LYS A 208 14.89 -17.87 12.38
C LYS A 208 14.42 -16.50 11.90
N GLN A 209 13.10 -16.25 11.82
CA GLN A 209 12.56 -14.93 11.51
C GLN A 209 12.82 -13.96 12.68
N MET A 210 12.60 -14.39 13.92
CA MET A 210 12.84 -13.57 15.12
C MET A 210 14.31 -13.15 15.26
N LEU A 211 15.25 -14.07 15.05
CA LEU A 211 16.69 -13.84 15.25
C LEU A 211 17.37 -13.02 14.14
N SER A 212 16.65 -12.71 13.06
CA SER A 212 17.28 -12.26 11.81
C SER A 212 17.22 -10.77 11.55
N SER A 213 16.30 -10.06 12.21
CA SER A 213 16.20 -8.61 12.13
C SER A 213 16.72 -7.96 13.41
N ASN A 214 16.96 -6.64 13.41
CA ASN A 214 17.03 -5.92 14.67
C ASN A 214 15.68 -6.06 15.37
N ILE A 215 15.59 -6.99 16.32
CA ILE A 215 14.40 -7.30 17.12
C ILE A 215 13.79 -6.02 17.68
N GLY A 216 14.62 -5.04 18.08
CA GLY A 216 14.16 -3.74 18.56
C GLY A 216 13.41 -2.92 17.51
N MET A 217 13.83 -2.94 16.23
CA MET A 217 13.10 -2.24 15.17
C MET A 217 11.82 -2.96 14.76
N LEU A 218 11.83 -4.30 14.74
CA LEU A 218 10.61 -5.08 14.51
C LEU A 218 9.59 -4.82 15.61
N ILE A 219 10.01 -4.96 16.87
CA ILE A 219 9.18 -4.64 18.04
C ILE A 219 8.66 -3.20 17.91
N HIS A 220 9.51 -2.23 17.58
CA HIS A 220 9.10 -0.83 17.43
C HIS A 220 8.04 -0.62 16.33
N GLY A 221 8.28 -1.10 15.11
CA GLY A 221 7.32 -0.96 14.01
C GLY A 221 5.99 -1.67 14.29
N HIS A 222 6.05 -2.87 14.87
CA HIS A 222 4.86 -3.66 15.22
C HIS A 222 4.09 -3.08 16.39
N MET A 223 4.77 -2.51 17.39
CA MET A 223 4.10 -1.83 18.49
C MET A 223 3.31 -0.63 17.98
N VAL A 224 3.83 0.16 17.05
CA VAL A 224 3.05 1.28 16.49
C VAL A 224 1.81 0.78 15.74
N ALA A 225 1.91 -0.33 15.01
CA ALA A 225 0.75 -0.97 14.37
C ALA A 225 -0.30 -1.48 15.38
N MET A 226 0.09 -1.74 16.63
CA MET A 226 -0.79 -2.20 17.71
C MET A 226 -1.41 -1.07 18.53
N ARG A 227 -0.88 0.15 18.43
CA ARG A 227 -1.42 1.30 19.15
C ARG A 227 -2.72 1.80 18.52
N ASP A 228 -3.42 2.66 19.23
CA ASP A 228 -4.65 3.28 18.75
C ASP A 228 -4.39 4.21 17.54
N ALA A 229 -4.33 3.64 16.34
CA ALA A 229 -4.08 4.42 15.13
C ALA A 229 -5.19 5.43 14.84
N GLU A 230 -6.42 5.25 15.34
CA GLU A 230 -7.47 6.27 15.20
C GLU A 230 -7.09 7.51 16.02
N LYS A 231 -6.69 7.34 17.30
CA LYS A 231 -6.17 8.44 18.13
C LYS A 231 -5.06 9.23 17.43
N TYR A 232 -4.05 8.55 16.88
CA TYR A 232 -2.92 9.25 16.24
C TYR A 232 -3.28 9.86 14.89
N PHE A 233 -4.18 9.22 14.14
CA PHE A 233 -4.69 9.78 12.91
C PHE A 233 -5.54 11.03 13.18
N ASP A 234 -6.46 10.99 14.14
CA ASP A 234 -7.25 12.15 14.54
C ASP A 234 -6.37 13.31 15.00
N THR A 235 -5.35 12.99 15.81
CA THR A 235 -4.34 13.98 16.23
C THR A 235 -3.59 14.56 15.02
N TYR A 236 -3.20 13.72 14.05
CA TYR A 236 -2.57 14.17 12.82
C TYR A 236 -3.48 15.14 12.05
N MET A 237 -4.76 14.80 11.91
CA MET A 237 -5.72 15.61 11.17
C MET A 237 -5.98 16.95 11.86
N GLN A 238 -6.01 16.97 13.20
CA GLN A 238 -6.09 18.21 13.99
C GLN A 238 -4.87 19.12 13.76
N TRP A 239 -3.66 18.56 13.78
CA TRP A 239 -2.43 19.33 13.55
C TRP A 239 -2.30 19.90 12.14
N ASN A 240 -2.98 19.29 11.16
CA ASN A 240 -2.99 19.73 9.78
C ASN A 240 -4.29 20.47 9.40
N GLU A 241 -5.02 20.97 10.41
CA GLU A 241 -6.19 21.85 10.27
C GLU A 241 -7.29 21.30 9.34
N VAL A 242 -7.61 20.00 9.46
CA VAL A 242 -8.66 19.36 8.63
C VAL A 242 -10.05 19.98 8.82
N ASP A 243 -10.31 20.67 9.93
CA ASP A 243 -11.62 21.32 10.12
C ASP A 243 -11.73 22.61 9.29
N VAL A 244 -10.58 23.19 8.93
CA VAL A 244 -10.49 24.51 8.29
C VAL A 244 -10.31 24.36 6.78
N PHE A 245 -9.26 23.66 6.32
CA PHE A 245 -8.92 23.65 4.90
C PHE A 245 -9.97 22.99 4.00
N PRO A 246 -10.45 21.77 4.26
CA PRO A 246 -11.50 21.14 3.46
C PRO A 246 -12.76 22.00 3.39
N THR A 247 -13.21 22.57 4.51
CA THR A 247 -14.38 23.47 4.56
C THR A 247 -14.20 24.68 3.64
N LEU A 248 -13.03 25.34 3.70
CA LEU A 248 -12.70 26.46 2.80
C LEU A 248 -12.63 26.04 1.33
N LEU A 249 -12.22 24.80 1.07
CA LEU A 249 -12.05 24.22 -0.26
C LEU A 249 -13.30 23.48 -0.78
N GLN A 250 -14.43 23.56 -0.07
CA GLN A 250 -15.68 22.87 -0.41
C GLN A 250 -15.53 21.34 -0.50
N MET A 251 -14.57 20.79 0.26
CA MET A 251 -14.30 19.37 0.38
C MET A 251 -14.73 18.90 1.77
N ALA A 252 -15.34 17.73 1.85
CA ALA A 252 -15.73 17.10 3.09
C ALA A 252 -15.16 15.70 3.16
N MET A 253 -14.57 15.34 4.30
CA MET A 253 -14.24 13.95 4.59
C MET A 253 -15.54 13.17 4.77
N LYS A 254 -15.64 12.01 4.12
CA LYS A 254 -16.76 11.10 4.34
C LYS A 254 -16.59 10.37 5.68
N GLU A 255 -17.67 10.33 6.46
CA GLU A 255 -17.70 9.60 7.73
C GLU A 255 -17.46 8.09 7.52
N LEU A 256 -18.07 7.55 6.46
CA LEU A 256 -17.96 6.16 6.04
C LEU A 256 -17.34 6.08 4.65
N ASN A 257 -16.30 5.26 4.54
CA ASN A 257 -15.76 4.89 3.24
C ASN A 257 -16.72 3.91 2.53
N THR A 258 -16.77 3.99 1.21
CA THR A 258 -17.64 3.19 0.33
C THR A 258 -16.88 2.40 -0.74
N ILE A 259 -15.61 2.72 -0.96
CA ILE A 259 -14.70 2.12 -1.93
C ILE A 259 -13.81 1.08 -1.23
N THR A 260 -13.26 1.42 -0.05
CA THR A 260 -12.36 0.55 0.72
C THR A 260 -12.48 0.81 2.22
N ASP A 261 -12.12 -0.16 3.06
CA ASP A 261 -12.06 0.01 4.51
C ASP A 261 -11.16 1.20 4.90
N LYS A 262 -11.41 1.83 6.06
CA LYS A 262 -10.54 2.90 6.59
C LYS A 262 -9.11 2.40 6.82
N TRP A 263 -8.99 1.17 7.31
CA TRP A 263 -7.74 0.53 7.74
C TRP A 263 -7.65 -0.90 7.16
N PRO A 264 -7.52 -1.06 5.84
CA PRO A 264 -7.68 -2.37 5.19
C PRO A 264 -6.60 -3.38 5.59
N PHE A 265 -5.42 -2.89 5.98
CA PHE A 265 -4.24 -3.72 6.32
C PHE A 265 -4.01 -3.88 7.82
N ARG A 266 -4.86 -3.28 8.66
CA ARG A 266 -4.72 -3.39 10.11
C ARG A 266 -5.09 -4.79 10.57
N LEU A 267 -4.32 -5.33 11.51
CA LEU A 267 -4.64 -6.61 12.18
C LEU A 267 -6.01 -6.49 12.86
N LYS A 268 -6.93 -7.39 12.51
CA LYS A 268 -8.29 -7.44 13.04
C LYS A 268 -8.40 -8.45 14.19
N LEU A 269 -7.56 -9.49 14.19
CA LEU A 269 -7.61 -10.60 15.14
C LEU A 269 -6.55 -10.45 16.23
N LEU A 270 -6.94 -10.67 17.48
CA LEU A 270 -6.06 -10.79 18.63
C LEU A 270 -5.27 -12.09 18.60
N PRO A 271 -4.12 -12.18 19.31
CA PRO A 271 -3.22 -13.32 19.20
C PRO A 271 -3.82 -14.71 19.50
N HIS A 272 -4.89 -14.76 20.29
CA HIS A 272 -5.55 -15.98 20.72
C HIS A 272 -6.71 -16.40 19.81
N GLU A 273 -7.08 -15.56 18.83
CA GLU A 273 -8.19 -15.82 17.92
C GLU A 273 -7.74 -16.70 16.74
N ASP A 274 -8.67 -17.53 16.26
CA ASP A 274 -8.43 -18.40 15.12
C ASP A 274 -8.14 -17.56 13.86
N GLY A 275 -7.03 -17.86 13.18
CA GLY A 275 -6.59 -17.12 11.98
C GLY A 275 -5.65 -15.94 12.24
N ALA A 276 -5.43 -15.55 13.51
CA ALA A 276 -4.56 -14.42 13.85
C ALA A 276 -3.11 -14.62 13.39
N ARG A 277 -2.63 -15.88 13.40
CA ARG A 277 -1.30 -16.24 12.91
C ARG A 277 -1.16 -16.01 11.42
N GLU A 278 -2.16 -16.40 10.65
CA GLU A 278 -2.20 -16.25 9.20
C GLU A 278 -2.29 -14.78 8.83
N GLU A 279 -3.16 -14.00 9.49
CA GLU A 279 -3.28 -12.55 9.31
C GLU A 279 -1.98 -11.81 9.65
N TYR A 280 -1.34 -12.16 10.77
CA TYR A 280 -0.09 -11.51 11.18
C TYR A 280 1.08 -11.86 10.26
N ARG A 281 1.26 -13.16 9.94
CA ARG A 281 2.30 -13.59 8.99
C ARG A 281 2.07 -13.00 7.61
N SER A 282 0.80 -12.85 7.26
CA SER A 282 0.40 -12.09 6.11
C SER A 282 1.01 -10.69 6.25
N LEU A 283 0.51 -9.81 7.11
CA LEU A 283 1.00 -8.42 7.19
C LEU A 283 2.54 -8.32 7.22
N TYR A 284 3.19 -9.16 8.05
CA TYR A 284 4.64 -9.22 8.20
C TYR A 284 5.42 -9.52 6.91
N SER A 285 4.84 -10.30 5.99
CA SER A 285 5.46 -10.65 4.72
C SER A 285 5.06 -9.72 3.57
N SER A 286 4.26 -8.69 3.84
CA SER A 286 3.89 -7.67 2.85
C SER A 286 4.80 -6.43 2.97
N SER A 287 4.66 -5.49 2.03
CA SER A 287 5.27 -4.16 2.13
C SER A 287 4.49 -3.18 3.03
N HIS A 288 3.35 -3.62 3.58
CA HIS A 288 2.47 -2.80 4.40
C HIS A 288 2.85 -2.88 5.88
N LEU A 289 2.55 -1.81 6.60
CA LEU A 289 2.84 -1.65 8.02
C LEU A 289 1.59 -1.82 8.88
N GLY A 290 0.39 -1.76 8.29
CA GLY A 290 -0.89 -2.03 8.96
C GLY A 290 -1.53 -0.78 9.57
N PHE A 291 -1.00 0.40 9.25
CA PHE A 291 -1.50 1.71 9.68
C PHE A 291 -1.67 2.68 8.51
N GLU A 292 -1.76 2.16 7.29
CA GLU A 292 -2.14 2.93 6.12
C GLU A 292 -3.63 3.29 6.20
N ARG A 293 -3.94 4.58 6.18
CA ARG A 293 -5.29 5.11 6.32
C ARG A 293 -5.85 5.57 4.99
N TYR A 294 -6.92 4.93 4.53
CA TYR A 294 -7.67 5.40 3.37
C TYR A 294 -8.74 6.39 3.78
N VAL A 295 -8.77 7.57 3.16
CA VAL A 295 -9.82 8.57 3.37
C VAL A 295 -10.53 8.86 2.06
N GLU A 296 -11.86 8.88 2.12
CA GLU A 296 -12.69 9.33 1.03
C GLU A 296 -13.17 10.76 1.26
N TRP A 297 -13.06 11.58 0.22
CA TRP A 297 -13.49 12.96 0.20
C TRP A 297 -14.60 13.15 -0.83
N SER A 298 -15.54 14.01 -0.50
CA SER A 298 -16.60 14.46 -1.40
C SER A 298 -16.58 15.97 -1.51
N ARG A 299 -16.97 16.49 -2.67
CA ARG A 299 -17.10 17.93 -2.89
C ARG A 299 -18.54 18.39 -2.65
N THR A 300 -18.73 19.33 -1.73
CA THR A 300 -20.04 19.71 -1.21
C THR A 300 -20.84 20.64 -2.13
N THR A 301 -20.16 21.40 -3.00
CA THR A 301 -20.79 22.35 -3.96
C THR A 301 -20.15 22.33 -5.33
#